data_AF-A0A1Q8R1D1-F1
#
_entry.id   AF-A0A1Q8R1D1-F1
#
_cell.length_a   1.000
_cell.length_b   1.000
_cell.length_c   1.000
_cell.angle_alpha   90.00
_cell.angle_beta   90.00
_cell.angle_gamma   90.00
#
_symmetry.space_group_name_H-M   'P 1'
#
loop_
_entity.id
_entity.type
_entity.pdbx_description
1 polymer ?
#
loop_
_entity_poly.entity_id
_entity_poly.type
_entity_poly.pdbx_seq_one_letter_code
_entity_poly.pdbx_strand_id
1 'polypeptide(L)' 'MAIIIPSYMAKGLEFDVVIVYGGNEEHYSSDLDKKLLYIACTRALHQLVIYYVTKENSLAHKVKK' A
#
# COMPACT_ATOMS: atom_id res chain seq x y z
N MET A 1 13.30 -5.73 -11.88
CA MET A 1 11.99 -6.27 -12.32
C MET A 1 10.94 -5.76 -11.35
N ALA A 2 9.83 -5.19 -11.82
CA ALA A 2 8.72 -4.78 -10.95
C ALA A 2 7.49 -5.61 -11.30
N ILE A 3 6.68 -5.95 -10.30
CA ILE A 3 5.41 -6.66 -10.47
C ILE A 3 4.28 -5.84 -9.87
N ILE A 4 3.12 -5.85 -10.52
CA ILE A 4 1.90 -5.27 -9.98
C ILE A 4 1.01 -6.45 -9.61
N ILE A 5 0.69 -6.57 -8.33
CA ILE A 5 -0.18 -7.62 -7.80
C ILE A 5 -1.26 -7.02 -6.91
N PRO A 6 -2.46 -7.62 -6.86
CA PRO A 6 -3.45 -7.28 -5.85
C PRO A 6 -2.94 -7.56 -4.42
N SER A 7 -3.37 -6.75 -3.45
CA SER A 7 -2.95 -6.84 -2.05
C SER A 7 -3.21 -8.21 -1.42
N TYR A 8 -4.31 -8.88 -1.79
CA TYR A 8 -4.65 -10.21 -1.29
C TYR A 8 -3.71 -11.31 -1.78
N MET A 9 -2.98 -11.10 -2.87
CA MET A 9 -1.96 -12.04 -3.38
C MET A 9 -0.61 -11.85 -2.71
N ALA A 10 -0.40 -10.76 -1.98
CA ALA A 10 0.87 -10.49 -1.30
C ALA A 10 1.10 -11.40 -0.08
N LYS A 11 0.12 -12.21 0.33
CA LYS A 11 0.27 -13.12 1.46
C LYS A 11 1.27 -14.24 1.12
N GLY A 12 2.35 -14.33 1.91
CA GLY A 12 3.40 -15.33 1.71
C GLY A 12 4.48 -14.93 0.70
N LEU A 13 4.45 -13.70 0.18
CA LEU A 13 5.48 -13.13 -0.68
C LEU A 13 6.22 -12.03 0.06
N GLU A 14 7.53 -11.89 -0.12
CA GLU A 14 8.30 -10.79 0.47
C GLU A 14 9.02 -10.02 -0.63
N PHE A 15 9.14 -8.71 -0.44
CA PHE A 15 9.72 -7.81 -1.42
C PHE A 15 10.73 -6.87 -0.77
N ASP A 16 11.80 -6.58 -1.48
CA ASP A 16 12.81 -5.59 -1.08
C ASP A 16 12.17 -4.20 -0.87
N VAL A 17 11.34 -3.80 -1.84
CA VAL A 17 10.59 -2.54 -1.84
C VAL A 17 9.14 -2.79 -2.21
N VAL A 18 8.21 -2.23 -1.44
CA VAL A 18 6.76 -2.25 -1.73
C VAL A 18 6.26 -0.84 -1.98
N ILE A 19 5.46 -0.69 -3.05
CA ILE A 19 4.73 0.55 -3.35
C ILE A 19 3.23 0.24 -3.28
N VAL A 20 2.52 0.90 -2.37
CA VAL A 20 1.06 0.83 -2.27
C VAL A 20 0.46 2.08 -2.90
N TYR A 21 -0.47 1.91 -3.83
CA TYR A 21 -1.22 3.00 -4.44
C TYR A 21 -2.62 3.10 -3.85
N GLY A 22 -3.09 4.32 -3.62
CA GLY A 22 -4.43 4.58 -3.11
C GLY A 22 -4.61 4.27 -1.62
N GLY A 23 -3.55 4.39 -0.81
CA GLY A 23 -3.57 4.13 0.64
C GLY A 23 -4.37 5.15 1.48
N ASN A 24 -5.56 5.57 1.03
CA ASN A 24 -6.46 6.47 1.74
C ASN A 24 -7.67 5.74 2.33
N GLU A 25 -8.41 6.44 3.20
CA GLU A 25 -9.63 5.92 3.81
C GLU A 25 -10.74 5.62 2.80
N GLU A 26 -10.73 6.22 1.61
CA GLU A 26 -11.72 5.96 0.56
C GLU A 26 -11.60 4.54 0.01
N HIS A 27 -10.36 4.07 -0.27
CA HIS A 27 -10.13 2.70 -0.75
C HIS A 27 -9.93 1.68 0.37
N TYR A 28 -9.56 2.12 1.58
CA TYR A 28 -9.29 1.25 2.73
C TYR A 28 -10.20 1.54 3.92
N SER A 29 -11.51 1.65 3.67
CA SER A 29 -12.52 2.00 4.68
C SER A 29 -12.95 0.81 5.55
N SER A 30 -13.11 -0.38 4.96
CA SER A 30 -13.60 -1.57 5.67
C SER A 30 -12.51 -2.23 6.52
N ASP A 31 -12.93 -3.02 7.53
CA ASP A 31 -11.98 -3.82 8.33
C ASP A 31 -11.18 -4.82 7.49
N LEU A 32 -11.77 -5.34 6.42
CA LEU A 32 -11.07 -6.23 5.50
C LEU A 32 -10.00 -5.47 4.72
N ASP A 33 -10.33 -4.30 4.18
CA ASP A 33 -9.40 -3.51 3.39
C ASP A 33 -8.23 -3.04 4.27
N LYS A 34 -8.50 -2.60 5.50
CA LYS A 34 -7.44 -2.27 6.48
C LYS A 34 -6.49 -3.45 6.73
N LYS A 35 -7.01 -4.68 6.84
CA LYS A 35 -6.19 -5.89 6.95
C LYS A 35 -5.37 -6.14 5.69
N LEU A 36 -5.95 -5.96 4.50
CA LEU A 36 -5.24 -6.12 3.23
C LEU A 36 -4.12 -5.09 3.08
N LEU A 37 -4.35 -3.84 3.47
CA LEU A 37 -3.33 -2.80 3.52
C LEU A 37 -2.20 -3.19 4.48
N TYR A 38 -2.54 -3.64 5.68
CA TYR A 38 -1.56 -4.11 6.66
C TYR A 38 -0.71 -5.28 6.11
N ILE A 39 -1.35 -6.26 5.46
CA ILE A 39 -0.67 -7.36 4.81
C ILE A 39 0.31 -6.84 3.76
N ALA A 40 -0.12 -5.94 2.87
CA ALA A 40 0.75 -5.37 1.84
C ALA A 40 1.93 -4.59 2.43
N CYS A 41 1.68 -3.75 3.45
CA CYS A 41 2.71 -2.95 4.12
C CYS A 41 3.76 -3.82 4.83
N THR A 42 3.36 -4.96 5.40
CA THR A 42 4.27 -5.89 6.10
C THR A 42 5.03 -6.82 5.16
N ARG A 43 4.94 -6.64 3.84
CA ARG A 43 5.78 -7.37 2.86
C ARG A 43 7.04 -6.64 2.44
N ALA A 44 7.18 -5.37 2.81
CA ALA A 44 8.40 -4.60 2.56
C ALA A 44 9.51 -5.01 3.55
N LEU A 45 10.63 -5.48 3.01
CA LEU A 45 11.81 -5.82 3.80
C LEU A 45 12.67 -4.58 4.11
N HIS A 46 12.87 -3.69 3.13
CA HIS A 46 13.75 -2.54 3.29
C HIS A 46 13.05 -1.20 3.11
N GLN A 47 12.08 -1.09 2.19
CA GLN A 47 11.40 0.17 1.95
C GLN A 47 9.92 0.00 1.64
N LEU A 48 9.10 0.76 2.36
CA LEU A 48 7.68 0.90 2.08
C LEU A 48 7.38 2.31 1.57
N VAL A 49 6.65 2.40 0.47
CA VAL A 49 6.12 3.65 -0.07
C VAL A 49 4.62 3.55 -0.20
N ILE A 50 3.88 4.48 0.39
CA ILE A 50 2.43 4.56 0.23
C ILE A 50 2.10 5.87 -0.47
N TYR A 51 1.39 5.78 -1.59
CA TYR A 51 0.82 6.90 -2.31
C TYR A 51 -0.67 6.99 -2.06
N TYR A 52 -1.16 8.19 -1.81
CA TYR A 52 -2.60 8.45 -1.73
C TYR A 52 -2.92 9.87 -2.19
N VAL A 53 -4.15 10.05 -2.67
CA VAL A 53 -4.70 11.36 -3.06
C VAL A 53 -5.72 11.75 -2.00
N THR A 54 -5.66 13.00 -1.56
CA THR A 54 -6.68 13.60 -0.69
C THR A 54 -7.54 14.54 -1.54
N LYS A 55 -8.82 14.73 -1.16
CA LYS A 55 -9.69 15.69 -1.85
C LYS A 55 -9.21 17.14 -1.72
N GLU A 56 -8.35 17.39 -0.75
CA GLU A 56 -7.91 18.73 -0.34
C GLU A 56 -6.59 19.14 -1.00
N ASN A 57 -5.81 18.18 -1.50
CA ASN A 57 -4.58 18.40 -2.25
C ASN A 57 -4.57 17.55 -3.52
N SER A 58 -4.51 18.19 -4.68
CA SER A 58 -4.40 17.54 -6.00
C SER A 58 -3.05 16.85 -6.25
N LEU A 59 -2.25 16.61 -5.20
CA LEU A 59 -0.90 16.04 -5.25
C LEU A 59 -0.87 14.71 -4.50
N ALA A 60 -0.22 13.70 -5.09
CA ALA A 60 -0.05 12.40 -4.46
C ALA A 60 0.88 12.52 -3.23
N HIS A 61 0.33 12.27 -2.05
CA HIS A 61 1.09 12.26 -0.80
C HIS A 61 1.86 10.95 -0.65
N LYS A 62 3.09 11.04 -0.15
CA LYS A 62 4.00 9.92 0.03
C LYS A 62 4.31 9.70 1.50
N VAL A 63 4.03 8.51 2.01
CA VAL A 63 4.50 8.07 3.33
C VAL A 63 5.61 7.05 3.12
N LYS A 64 6.76 7.28 3.75
CA LYS A 64 7.87 6.34 3.81
C LYS A 64 8.04 5.81 5.23
N LYS A 65 8.22 4.51 5.34
CA LYS A 65 8.74 3.84 6.53
C LYS A 65 10.04 3.14 6.16
#